data_AF-C6JS54-F1
#
_entry.id   AF-C6JS54-F1
#
_cell.length_a   1.000
_cell.length_b   1.000
_cell.length_c   1.000
_cell.angle_alpha   90.00
_cell.angle_beta   90.00
_cell.angle_gamma   90.00
#
_symmetry.space_group_name_H-M   'P 1'
#
loop_
_entity.id
_entity.type
_entity.pdbx_description
1 polymer ?
#
loop_
_entity_poly.entity_id
_entity_poly.type
_entity_poly.pdbx_seq_one_letter_code
_entity_poly.pdbx_strand_id
1 'polypeptide(L)' 'MRSALVVSFACAWLLLLQLAGASHVVYDEFFEAEAATAKVPPSIVNPQLRTGYHFHPPKNWINATK' A
#
# COMPACT_ATOMS: atom_id res chain seq x y z
N MET A 1 9.35 21.18 35.76
CA MET A 1 8.79 19.81 35.83
C MET A 1 7.35 19.73 35.32
N ARG A 2 6.43 20.59 35.77
CA ARG A 2 5.01 20.58 35.33
C ARG A 2 4.81 20.84 33.83
N SER A 3 5.52 21.79 33.24
CA SER A 3 5.37 22.13 31.81
C SER A 3 5.85 21.01 30.88
N ALA A 4 6.90 20.28 31.27
CA ALA A 4 7.39 19.13 30.51
C ALA A 4 6.35 18.00 30.48
N LEU A 5 5.69 17.75 31.61
CA LEU A 5 4.61 16.77 31.70
C LEU A 5 3.45 17.12 30.76
N VAL A 6 3.02 18.39 30.75
CA VAL A 6 1.93 18.86 29.88
C VAL A 6 2.28 18.69 28.39
N VAL A 7 3.51 19.03 28.00
CA VAL A 7 3.98 18.86 26.62
C VAL A 7 4.02 17.39 26.22
N SER A 8 4.54 16.51 27.09
CA SER A 8 4.56 15.06 26.83
C SER A 8 3.17 14.48 26.64
N PHE A 9 2.19 14.88 27.46
CA PHE A 9 0.80 14.45 27.31
C PHE A 9 0.17 14.95 26.00
N ALA A 10 0.41 16.21 25.63
CA ALA A 10 -0.09 16.77 24.38
C ALA A 10 0.49 16.04 23.15
N CYS A 11 1.79 15.73 23.17
CA CYS A 11 2.44 14.96 22.11
C CYS A 11 1.89 13.53 22.01
N ALA A 12 1.73 12.84 23.16
CA ALA A 12 1.16 11.49 23.17
C ALA A 12 -0.27 11.48 22.59
N TRP A 13 -1.08 12.48 22.94
CA TRP A 13 -2.44 12.62 22.41
C TRP A 13 -2.44 12.87 20.90
N LEU A 14 -1.55 13.74 20.40
CA LEU A 14 -1.41 14.01 18.97
C LEU A 14 -1.02 12.75 18.19
N LEU A 15 -0.08 11.96 18.72
CA LEU A 15 0.35 10.69 18.11
C LEU A 15 -0.78 9.67 18.06
N LEU A 16 -1.61 9.57 19.11
CA LEU A 16 -2.78 8.69 19.12
C LEU A 16 -3.82 9.10 18.08
N LEU A 17 -4.04 10.41 17.91
CA LEU A 17 -4.96 10.94 16.90
C LEU A 17 -4.45 10.66 15.47
N GLN A 18 -3.15 10.82 15.24
CA GLN A 18 -2.52 10.48 13.97
C GLN A 18 -2.59 8.97 13.67
N LEU A 19 -2.36 8.13 14.68
CA LEU A 19 -2.45 6.67 14.53
C LEU A 19 -3.87 6.21 14.22
N ALA A 20 -4.88 6.81 14.87
CA ALA A 20 -6.29 6.50 14.61
C ALA A 20 -6.73 6.94 13.20
N GLY A 21 -6.26 8.10 12.73
CA GLY A 21 -6.52 8.59 11.37
C GLY A 21 -5.72 7.87 10.27
N ALA A 22 -4.60 7.24 10.64
CA ALA A 22 -3.77 6.43 9.73
C ALA A 22 -4.26 4.97 9.63
N SER A 23 -5.39 4.62 10.26
CA SER A 23 -6.04 3.32 10.06
C SER A 23 -6.50 3.20 8.61
N HIS A 24 -5.66 2.58 7.79
CA HIS A 24 -5.92 2.31 6.38
C HIS A 24 -7.20 1.47 6.25
N VAL A 25 -8.23 2.03 5.62
CA VAL A 25 -9.42 1.26 5.22
C VAL A 25 -8.99 0.29 4.12
N VAL A 26 -8.88 -0.99 4.48
CA VAL A 26 -8.70 -2.06 3.50
C VAL A 26 -10.10 -2.39 2.98
N TYR A 27 -10.35 -2.08 1.72
CA TYR A 27 -11.59 -2.46 1.05
C TYR A 27 -11.48 -3.93 0.65
N ASP A 28 -12.36 -4.77 1.20
CA ASP A 28 -12.39 -6.20 0.89
C ASP A 28 -12.68 -6.46 -0.60
N GLU A 29 -13.30 -5.49 -1.28
CA GLU A 29 -13.61 -5.50 -2.72
C GLU A 29 -12.37 -5.63 -3.63
N PHE A 30 -11.16 -5.37 -3.14
CA PHE A 30 -9.92 -5.56 -3.91
C PHE A 30 -9.31 -6.96 -3.78
N PHE A 31 -9.81 -7.81 -2.86
CA PHE A 31 -9.39 -9.20 -2.77
C PHE A 31 -10.09 -10.12 -3.77
N GLU A 32 -11.12 -9.63 -4.47
CA GLU A 32 -11.75 -10.27 -5.63
C GLU A 32 -10.85 -10.19 -6.90
N ALA A 33 -9.58 -10.49 -6.72
CA ALA A 33 -8.55 -10.48 -7.77
C ALA A 33 -8.81 -11.51 -8.89
N GLU A 34 -9.74 -12.46 -8.70
CA GLU A 34 -10.11 -13.42 -9.74
C GLU A 34 -11.01 -12.81 -10.84
N ALA A 35 -11.86 -11.83 -10.52
CA ALA A 35 -12.78 -11.24 -11.50
C ALA A 35 -12.11 -10.19 -12.42
N ALA A 36 -10.90 -9.74 -12.09
CA ALA A 36 -10.16 -8.73 -12.87
C ALA A 36 -9.42 -9.30 -14.09
N THR A 37 -9.43 -10.63 -14.31
CA THR A 37 -8.79 -11.27 -15.46
C THR A 37 -9.33 -10.78 -16.80
N ALA A 38 -10.58 -10.30 -16.85
CA ALA A 38 -11.18 -9.69 -18.05
C ALA A 38 -10.73 -8.24 -18.32
N LYS A 39 -10.13 -7.54 -17.33
CA LYS A 39 -9.74 -6.12 -17.43
C LYS A 39 -8.22 -5.90 -17.55
N VAL A 40 -7.44 -6.96 -17.37
CA VAL A 40 -5.97 -6.91 -17.44
C VAL A 40 -5.51 -6.96 -18.90
N PRO A 41 -4.70 -6.00 -19.37
CA PRO A 41 -4.13 -6.04 -20.72
C PRO A 41 -3.46 -7.37 -21.05
N PRO A 42 -3.63 -7.91 -22.27
CA PRO A 42 -3.01 -9.17 -22.69
C PRO A 42 -1.49 -9.24 -22.51
N SER A 43 -0.80 -8.09 -22.56
CA SER A 43 0.66 -7.97 -22.34
C SER A 43 1.11 -8.25 -20.90
N ILE A 44 0.19 -8.21 -19.93
CA ILE A 44 0.47 -8.56 -18.53
C ILE A 44 0.39 -10.08 -18.32
N VAL A 45 -0.49 -10.77 -19.04
CA VAL A 45 -0.72 -12.22 -18.90
C VAL A 45 0.09 -13.05 -19.90
N ASN A 46 0.33 -12.53 -21.10
CA ASN A 46 1.07 -13.21 -22.15
C ASN A 46 2.47 -12.57 -22.31
N PRO A 47 3.55 -13.26 -21.89
CA PRO A 47 4.92 -12.76 -22.03
C PRO A 47 5.35 -12.48 -23.48
N GLN A 48 4.71 -13.13 -24.47
CA GLN A 48 5.00 -12.93 -25.89
C GLN A 48 4.47 -11.59 -26.42
N LEU A 49 3.48 -11.00 -25.74
CA LEU A 49 2.90 -9.69 -26.07
C LEU A 49 3.60 -8.55 -25.33
N ARG A 50 4.68 -8.85 -24.63
CA ARG A 50 5.44 -7.86 -23.88
C ARG A 50 6.37 -7.09 -24.82
N THR A 51 6.35 -5.76 -24.74
CA THR A 51 7.19 -4.92 -25.61
C THR A 51 8.67 -5.18 -25.32
N GLY A 52 9.48 -5.47 -26.33
CA GLY A 52 10.93 -5.65 -26.16
C GLY A 52 11.61 -4.36 -25.69
N TYR A 53 12.70 -4.49 -24.92
CA TYR A 53 13.59 -3.42 -24.39
C TYR A 53 13.09 -2.49 -23.27
N HIS A 54 11.84 -2.61 -22.82
CA HIS A 54 11.38 -1.84 -21.67
C HIS A 54 11.76 -2.54 -20.35
N PHE A 55 12.12 -1.76 -19.33
CA PHE A 55 12.30 -2.31 -17.99
C PHE A 55 10.98 -2.85 -17.49
N HIS A 56 11.07 -4.01 -16.85
CA HIS A 56 9.92 -4.80 -16.52
C HIS A 56 10.07 -5.34 -15.11
N PRO A 57 9.41 -4.72 -14.12
CA PRO A 57 9.56 -5.15 -12.74
C PRO A 57 9.02 -6.58 -12.56
N PRO A 58 9.72 -7.44 -11.81
CA PRO A 58 9.19 -8.70 -11.32
C PRO A 58 7.90 -8.50 -10.51
N LYS A 59 7.06 -9.53 -10.44
CA LYS A 59 5.86 -9.51 -9.60
C LYS A 59 6.27 -9.19 -8.16
N ASN A 60 5.56 -8.26 -7.52
CA ASN A 60 5.81 -7.77 -6.15
C ASN A 60 7.14 -7.02 -5.94
N TRP A 61 7.78 -6.51 -7.01
CA TRP A 61 9.02 -5.73 -6.92
C TRP A 61 8.94 -4.55 -5.92
N ILE A 62 7.81 -3.84 -5.88
CA ILE A 62 7.63 -2.68 -4.99
C ILE A 62 7.38 -3.06 -3.52
N ASN A 63 7.03 -4.32 -3.27
CA ASN A 63 6.66 -4.79 -1.94
C ASN A 63 7.88 -5.17 -1.09
N ALA A 64 9.11 -4.92 -1.59
CA ALA A 64 10.39 -5.15 -0.91
C ALA A 64 10.37 -6.39 -0.02
N THR A 65 10.45 -7.57 -0.66
CA THR A 65 10.72 -8.90 -0.09
C THR A 65 10.76 -8.98 1.44
N LYS A 66 9.78 -9.64 2.04
CA LYS A 66 10.09 -10.54 3.16
C LYS A 66 10.72 -11.81 2.61
#